data_AF-A0A1I5XYP6-F1
#
_entry.id   AF-A0A1I5XYP6-F1
#
_cell.length_a   1.000
_cell.length_b   1.000
_cell.length_c   1.000
_cell.angle_alpha   90.00
_cell.angle_beta   90.00
_cell.angle_gamma   90.00
#
_symmetry.space_group_name_H-M   'P 1'
#
loop_
_entity.id
_entity.type
_entity.pdbx_description
1 polymer ?
#
loop_
_entity_poly.entity_id
_entity_poly.type
_entity_poly.pdbx_seq_one_letter_code
_entity_poly.pdbx_strand_id
1 'polypeptide(L)'
;MRSNRKHTIDELERYILLYLEEGVSFKELSKEHGLSLTDSAFGQKVLRYQEHGLSGIQTTARNNQYSKEIKETIVREYFNAGTPIKQLA
;
A
#
# COMPACT_ATOMS: atom_id res chain seq x y z
N MET A 1 12.29 12.28 -4.29
CA MET A 1 11.68 11.00 -4.72
C MET A 1 10.26 11.27 -5.18
N ARG A 2 9.95 11.11 -6.47
CA ARG A 2 8.56 11.17 -6.93
C ARG A 2 7.84 9.91 -6.44
N SER A 3 6.81 10.10 -5.62
CA SER A 3 5.93 9.01 -5.21
C SER A 3 5.25 8.48 -6.47
N ASN A 4 5.50 7.22 -6.85
CA ASN A 4 4.83 6.56 -7.97
C ASN A 4 3.36 6.21 -7.63
N ARG A 5 2.77 6.91 -6.64
CA ARG A 5 1.41 6.72 -6.20
C ARG A 5 0.50 7.46 -7.18
N LYS A 6 -0.38 6.70 -7.82
CA LYS A 6 -1.36 7.23 -8.78
C LYS A 6 -2.37 8.18 -8.13
N HIS A 7 -2.65 8.00 -6.84
CA HIS A 7 -3.59 8.80 -6.05
C HIS A 7 -3.04 9.04 -4.66
N THR A 8 -3.31 10.22 -4.11
CA THR A 8 -3.12 10.53 -2.70
C THR A 8 -4.17 9.81 -1.84
N ILE A 9 -3.95 9.77 -0.52
CA ILE A 9 -4.89 9.13 0.41
C ILE A 9 -6.21 9.89 0.43
N ASP A 10 -6.13 11.22 0.47
CA ASP A 10 -7.31 12.11 0.51
C ASP A 10 -8.17 12.00 -0.77
N GLU A 11 -7.54 11.84 -1.94
CA GLU A 11 -8.27 11.58 -3.19
C GLU A 11 -8.97 10.21 -3.15
N LEU A 12 -8.27 9.18 -2.68
CA LEU A 12 -8.83 7.84 -2.53
C LEU A 12 -10.01 7.81 -1.55
N GLU A 13 -9.90 8.50 -0.42
CA GLU A 13 -10.97 8.63 0.55
C GLU A 13 -12.21 9.29 -0.07
N ARG A 14 -12.04 10.40 -0.79
CA ARG A 14 -13.16 11.05 -1.50
C ARG A 14 -13.85 10.10 -2.48
N TYR A 15 -13.10 9.34 -3.28
CA TYR A 15 -13.71 8.39 -4.21
C TYR A 15 -14.47 7.26 -3.51
N ILE A 16 -13.98 6.81 -2.36
CA ILE A 16 -14.66 5.78 -1.56
C ILE A 16 -15.95 6.35 -0.95
N LEU A 17 -15.93 7.59 -0.46
CA LEU A 17 -17.13 8.26 0.06
C LEU A 17 -18.18 8.47 -1.03
N LEU A 18 -17.79 8.95 -2.21
CA LEU A 18 -18.70 9.08 -3.36
C LEU A 18 -19.32 7.73 -3.76
N TYR A 19 -18.54 6.65 -3.70
CA TYR A 19 -19.02 5.31 -4.01
C TYR A 19 -20.00 4.76 -2.96
N LEU A 20 -19.74 5.00 -1.67
CA LEU A 20 -20.52 4.44 -0.56
C LEU A 20 -21.73 5.29 -0.17
N GLU A 21 -21.60 6.61 -0.17
CA GLU A 21 -22.63 7.54 0.30
C GLU A 21 -23.50 8.07 -0.84
N GLU A 22 -22.89 8.48 -1.95
CA GLU A 22 -23.60 9.03 -3.11
C GLU A 22 -24.00 7.95 -4.13
N GLY A 23 -23.48 6.73 -3.99
CA GLY A 23 -23.78 5.61 -4.88
C GLY A 23 -23.18 5.75 -6.29
N VAL A 24 -22.15 6.60 -6.44
CA VAL A 24 -21.48 6.84 -7.73
C VAL A 24 -20.80 5.56 -8.19
N SER A 25 -21.02 5.18 -9.44
CA SER A 25 -20.45 3.94 -9.97
C SER A 25 -18.94 4.05 -10.20
N PHE A 26 -18.22 2.93 -10.15
CA PHE A 26 -16.79 2.89 -10.48
C PHE A 26 -16.49 3.46 -11.90
N LYS A 27 -17.40 3.27 -12.85
CA LYS A 27 -17.26 3.79 -14.21
C LYS A 27 -17.29 5.33 -14.24
N GLU A 28 -18.18 5.95 -13.47
CA GLU A 28 -18.24 7.41 -13.32
C GLU A 28 -17.01 7.93 -12.59
N LEU A 29 -16.57 7.27 -11.51
CA LEU A 29 -15.33 7.63 -10.82
C LEU A 29 -14.10 7.56 -11.74
N SER A 30 -14.03 6.57 -12.62
CA SER A 30 -12.92 6.44 -13.57
C SER A 30 -12.97 7.48 -14.68
N LYS A 31 -14.17 7.79 -15.20
CA LYS A 31 -14.35 8.66 -16.36
C LYS A 31 -14.40 10.15 -16.01
N GLU A 32 -15.09 10.51 -14.95
CA GLU A 32 -15.34 11.90 -14.55
C GLU A 32 -14.33 12.39 -13.51
N HIS A 33 -13.96 11.52 -12.57
CA HIS A 33 -13.03 11.87 -11.51
C HIS A 33 -11.58 11.39 -11.76
N GLY A 34 -11.34 10.66 -12.86
CA GLY A 34 -10.00 10.25 -13.25
C GLY A 34 -9.39 9.13 -12.39
N LEU A 35 -10.22 8.29 -11.76
CA LEU A 35 -9.75 7.13 -11.00
C LEU A 35 -8.97 6.16 -11.90
N SER A 36 -7.64 6.25 -11.85
CA SER A 36 -6.68 5.39 -12.56
C SER A 36 -6.35 4.07 -11.84
N LEU A 37 -7.32 3.52 -11.08
CA LEU A 37 -7.22 2.19 -10.47
C LEU A 37 -8.02 1.17 -11.30
N THR A 38 -7.73 -0.11 -11.12
CA THR A 38 -8.62 -1.16 -11.62
C THR A 38 -9.79 -1.32 -10.66
N ASP A 39 -10.93 -1.79 -11.19
CA ASP A 39 -12.14 -2.03 -10.40
C ASP A 39 -11.87 -2.94 -9.19
N SER A 40 -11.13 -4.03 -9.38
CA SER A 40 -10.74 -4.93 -8.30
C SER A 40 -9.87 -4.27 -7.22
N ALA A 41 -8.93 -3.42 -7.61
CA ALA A 41 -8.03 -2.73 -6.68
C ALA A 41 -8.78 -1.65 -5.88
N PHE A 42 -9.73 -0.99 -6.52
CA PHE A 42 -10.61 -0.04 -5.87
C PHE A 42 -11.57 -0.75 -4.89
N GLY A 43 -12.21 -1.84 -5.31
CA GLY A 43 -13.07 -2.65 -4.43
C GLY A 43 -12.34 -3.15 -3.17
N GLN A 44 -11.09 -3.62 -3.31
CA GLN A 44 -10.27 -3.98 -2.15
C GLN A 44 -9.97 -2.80 -1.21
N LYS A 45 -9.79 -1.59 -1.76
CA LYS A 45 -9.60 -0.37 -0.96
C LYS A 45 -10.88 0.01 -0.22
N VAL A 46 -12.04 -0.09 -0.87
CA VAL A 46 -13.36 0.13 -0.25
C VAL A 46 -13.58 -0.83 0.92
N LEU A 47 -13.35 -2.14 0.71
CA LEU A 47 -13.49 -3.14 1.77
C LEU A 47 -12.58 -2.85 2.98
N ARG A 48 -11.31 -2.57 2.73
CA ARG A 48 -10.36 -2.21 3.79
C ARG A 48 -10.73 -0.92 4.51
N TYR A 49 -11.30 0.05 3.79
CA TYR A 49 -11.79 1.29 4.38
C TYR A 49 -12.98 1.04 5.30
N GLN A 50 -13.89 0.14 4.92
CA GLN A 50 -15.00 -0.26 5.79
C GLN A 50 -14.53 -0.97 7.07
N GLU A 51 -13.48 -1.80 6.98
CA GLU A 51 -12.94 -2.54 8.12
C GLU A 51 -12.06 -1.69 9.05
N HIS A 52 -11.26 -0.79 8.50
CA HIS A 52 -10.15 -0.13 9.21
C HIS A 52 -10.09 1.40 9.02
N GLY A 53 -11.07 1.98 8.32
CA GLY A 53 -11.11 3.40 7.98
C GLY A 53 -9.91 3.85 7.15
N LEU A 54 -9.44 5.08 7.40
CA LEU A 54 -8.28 5.68 6.75
C LEU A 54 -7.02 4.80 6.80
N SER A 55 -6.83 4.05 7.89
CA SER A 55 -5.66 3.18 8.04
C SER A 55 -5.63 2.01 7.03
N GLY A 56 -6.80 1.56 6.56
CA GLY A 56 -6.93 0.47 5.59
C GLY A 56 -6.54 0.86 4.16
N ILE A 57 -6.66 2.15 3.82
CA ILE A 57 -6.28 2.69 2.51
C ILE A 57 -4.90 3.33 2.51
N GLN A 58 -4.40 3.68 3.69
CA GLN A 58 -3.06 4.19 3.88
C GLN A 58 -2.03 3.15 3.46
N THR A 59 -1.32 3.43 2.37
CA THR A 59 -0.20 2.58 1.95
C THR A 59 0.96 2.81 2.91
N THR A 60 1.26 1.81 3.74
CA THR A 60 2.46 1.82 4.57
C THR A 60 3.68 1.75 3.66
N ALA A 61 4.52 2.79 3.68
CA ALA A 61 5.82 2.78 2.97
C ALA A 61 6.84 1.83 3.64
N ARG A 62 6.47 1.22 4.77
CA ARG A 62 7.34 0.38 5.57
C ARG A 62 7.50 -1.00 4.92
N ASN A 63 8.46 -1.11 4.00
CA ASN A 63 9.25 -2.32 3.80
C ASN A 63 10.10 -2.62 5.07
N ASN A 64 9.45 -2.78 6.22
CA ASN A 64 10.07 -3.08 7.51
C ASN A 64 9.71 -4.49 7.97
N GLN A 65 9.67 -5.45 7.05
CA GLN A 65 9.55 -6.86 7.46
C GLN A 65 10.71 -7.27 8.38
N TYR A 66 11.86 -6.61 8.23
CA TYR A 66 13.01 -6.75 9.13
C TYR A 66 13.40 -5.40 9.71
N SER A 67 13.65 -5.38 11.02
CA SER A 67 14.22 -4.23 11.72
C SER A 67 15.62 -3.91 11.19
N LYS A 68 16.09 -2.68 11.42
CA LYS A 68 17.45 -2.28 11.05
C LYS A 68 18.50 -3.19 11.72
N GLU A 69 18.26 -3.54 12.98
CA GLU A 69 19.12 -4.42 13.78
C GLU A 69 19.25 -5.81 13.14
N ILE A 70 18.14 -6.43 12.72
CA ILE A 70 18.17 -7.74 12.06
C ILE A 70 18.99 -7.66 10.76
N LYS A 71 18.76 -6.60 9.96
CA LYS A 71 19.50 -6.39 8.71
C LYS A 71 21.00 -6.21 8.96
N GLU A 72 21.39 -5.49 10.01
CA GLU A 72 22.79 -5.29 10.37
C GLU A 72 23.47 -6.56 10.86
N THR A 73 22.78 -7.39 11.64
CA THR A 73 23.29 -8.68 12.11
C THR A 73 23.59 -9.62 10.94
N ILE A 74 22.66 -9.79 10.01
CA ILE A 74 22.84 -10.65 8.82
C ILE A 74 24.04 -10.20 7.99
N VAL A 75 24.21 -8.89 7.79
CA VAL A 75 25.36 -8.34 7.05
C VAL A 75 26.67 -8.64 7.76
N ARG A 76 26.73 -8.47 9.09
CA ARG A 76 27.93 -8.78 9.87
C ARG A 76 28.29 -10.26 9.84
N GLU A 77 27.31 -11.14 9.96
CA GLU A 77 27.53 -12.60 9.90
C GLU A 77 28.09 -13.01 8.54
N TYR A 78 27.51 -12.49 7.45
CA TYR A 78 27.99 -12.75 6.10
C TYR A 78 29.46 -12.34 5.90
N PHE A 79 29.85 -11.15 6.33
CA PHE A 79 31.22 -10.65 6.16
C PHE A 79 32.24 -11.29 7.12
N ASN A 80 31.84 -11.68 8.34
CA ASN A 80 32.77 -12.22 9.34
C ASN A 80 32.93 -13.73 9.28
N ALA A 81 31.86 -14.48 8.97
CA ALA A 81 31.87 -15.94 8.99
C ALA A 81 31.97 -16.56 7.58
N GLY A 82 31.85 -15.76 6.52
CA GLY A 82 31.83 -16.25 5.13
C GLY A 82 30.66 -17.19 4.86
N THR A 83 29.63 -17.16 5.71
CA THR A 83 28.49 -18.06 5.63
C THR A 83 27.70 -17.76 4.35
N PRO A 84 27.45 -18.77 3.50
CA PRO A 84 26.67 -18.56 2.30
C PRO A 84 25.25 -18.11 2.66
N ILE A 85 24.70 -17.17 1.89
CA ILE A 85 23.41 -16.50 2.14
C ILE A 85 22.26 -17.48 2.44
N LYS A 86 22.32 -18.70 1.89
CA LYS A 86 21.32 -19.76 2.10
C LYS A 86 21.26 -20.32 3.53
N GLN A 87 22.26 -20.03 4.35
CA GLN A 87 22.36 -20.50 5.74
C GLN A 87 22.13 -19.36 6.76
N LEU A 88 21.88 -18.14 6.29
CA LEU A 88 21.53 -17.01 7.15
C LEU A 88 20.01 -17.03 7.38
N ALA A 89 19.60 -16.90 8.64
CA ALA A 89 18.20 -16.98 9.09
C ALA A 89 17.46 -15.64 8.98
#